data_AF-A0A944MY63-F1
#
_entry.id   AF-A0A944MY63-F1
#
_cell.length_a   1.000
_cell.length_b   1.000
_cell.length_c   1.000
_cell.angle_alpha   90.00
_cell.angle_beta   90.00
_cell.angle_gamma   90.00
#
_symmetry.space_group_name_H-M   'P 1'
#
loop_
_entity.id
_entity.type
_entity.pdbx_description
1 polymer ?
#
loop_
_entity_poly.entity_id
_entity_poly.type
_entity_poly.pdbx_seq_one_letter_code
_entity_poly.pdbx_strand_id
1 'polypeptide(L)' 'MNMLEEDEEWDDDYDEGELDEPLVPCPYCGVEMLEESPQCPSCGNYISAEDLPTTSQPTWVILTAMVCLLLALGWVFSGW' A
#
# COMPACT_ATOMS: atom_id res chain seq x y z
N MET A 1 -48.98 33.61 11.80
CA MET A 1 -47.66 33.72 11.16
C MET A 1 -46.82 32.60 11.75
N ASN A 2 -46.63 31.51 11.01
CA ASN A 2 -45.59 30.52 11.30
C ASN A 2 -44.37 30.98 10.53
N MET A 3 -43.29 31.34 11.20
CA MET A 3 -41.96 31.41 10.61
C MET A 3 -40.94 31.76 11.70
N LEU A 4 -39.95 30.88 11.83
CA LEU A 4 -38.68 31.00 12.54
C LEU A 4 -38.72 30.65 14.02
N GLU A 5 -38.12 29.49 14.35
CA GLU A 5 -37.35 29.14 15.56
C GLU A 5 -37.45 27.62 15.84
N GLU A 6 -37.12 26.79 14.84
CA GLU A 6 -36.53 25.47 15.11
C GLU A 6 -35.03 25.69 14.99
N ASP A 7 -34.44 26.15 16.09
CA ASP A 7 -33.00 26.11 16.32
C ASP A 7 -32.65 24.62 16.43
N GLU A 8 -32.27 24.03 15.30
CA GLU A 8 -31.72 22.68 15.25
C GLU A 8 -30.42 22.70 16.06
N GLU A 9 -30.55 22.44 17.36
CA GLU A 9 -29.46 22.23 18.32
C GLU A 9 -28.61 21.07 17.78
N TRP A 10 -27.57 21.43 17.02
CA TRP A 10 -26.57 20.49 16.50
C TRP A 10 -25.85 19.90 17.71
N ASP A 11 -26.27 18.70 18.10
CA ASP A 11 -25.64 17.84 19.09
C ASP A 11 -24.18 17.62 18.68
N ASP A 12 -23.26 18.26 19.41
CA ASP A 12 -21.84 18.29 19.13
C ASP A 12 -21.09 17.08 19.74
N ASP A 13 -21.82 15.98 19.98
CA ASP A 13 -21.29 14.66 20.34
C ASP A 13 -20.61 13.99 19.13
N TYR A 14 -19.72 14.74 18.47
CA TYR A 14 -18.67 14.16 17.64
C TYR A 14 -17.68 13.51 18.60
N ASP A 15 -17.89 12.21 18.83
CA ASP A 15 -16.94 11.31 19.47
C ASP A 15 -15.60 11.44 18.75
N GLU A 16 -14.72 12.30 19.28
CA GLU A 16 -13.33 12.51 18.88
C GLU A 16 -12.50 11.29 19.31
N GLY A 17 -13.02 10.09 19.08
CA GLY A 17 -12.28 8.85 19.18
C GLY A 17 -11.21 8.89 18.11
N GLU A 18 -9.95 8.94 18.53
CA GLU A 18 -8.74 8.93 17.69
C GLU A 18 -8.99 8.20 16.36
N LEU A 19 -9.18 8.98 15.29
CA LEU A 19 -9.18 8.49 13.91
C LEU A 19 -7.73 8.15 13.55
N ASP A 20 -7.18 7.13 14.20
CA ASP A 20 -5.89 6.56 13.85
C ASP A 20 -6.13 5.68 12.62
N GLU A 21 -6.36 6.35 11.48
CA GLU A 21 -6.54 5.69 10.19
C GLU A 21 -5.30 4.83 9.91
N PRO A 22 -5.46 3.53 9.61
CA PRO A 22 -4.34 2.62 9.47
C PRO A 22 -3.41 3.08 8.32
N LEU A 23 -2.18 3.43 8.67
CA LEU A 23 -1.12 3.79 7.73
C LEU A 23 -0.34 2.54 7.32
N VAL A 24 -0.16 2.36 6.01
CA VAL A 24 0.62 1.28 5.42
C VAL A 24 1.78 1.84 4.58
N PRO A 25 2.94 1.17 4.54
CA PRO A 25 4.04 1.58 3.66
C PRO A 25 3.70 1.23 2.20
N CYS A 26 3.91 2.18 1.30
CA CYS A 26 3.73 1.95 -0.14
C CYS A 26 4.68 0.83 -0.63
N PRO A 27 4.19 -0.19 -1.36
CA PRO A 27 5.01 -1.30 -1.85
C PRO A 27 6.04 -0.89 -2.92
N TYR A 28 5.90 0.30 -3.51
CA TYR A 28 6.78 0.80 -4.58
C TYR A 28 7.88 1.74 -4.08
N CYS A 29 7.55 2.65 -3.15
CA CYS A 29 8.49 3.68 -2.67
C CYS A 29 8.76 3.62 -1.16
N GLY A 30 7.99 2.87 -0.39
CA GLY A 30 8.15 2.71 1.06
C GLY A 30 7.63 3.87 1.92
N VAL A 31 7.02 4.90 1.31
CA VAL A 31 6.43 6.02 2.05
C VAL A 31 5.13 5.60 2.72
N GLU A 32 4.89 6.08 3.94
CA GLU A 32 3.65 5.88 4.68
C GLU A 32 2.46 6.55 3.97
N MET A 33 1.37 5.82 3.82
CA MET A 33 0.14 6.30 3.22
C MET A 33 -1.07 5.62 3.86
N LEU A 34 -2.23 6.27 3.77
CA LEU A 34 -3.50 5.70 4.24
C LEU A 34 -3.81 4.40 3.49
N GLU A 35 -4.20 3.35 4.22
CA GLU A 35 -4.57 2.05 3.64
C GLU A 35 -5.71 2.17 2.62
N GLU A 36 -6.66 3.07 2.86
CA GLU A 36 -7.79 3.33 1.98
C GLU A 36 -7.43 4.12 0.72
N SER A 37 -6.21 4.66 0.62
CA SER A 37 -5.81 5.48 -0.52
C SER A 37 -5.48 4.60 -1.74
N PRO A 38 -6.24 4.71 -2.85
CA PRO A 38 -6.02 3.89 -4.04
C PRO A 38 -4.74 4.26 -4.79
N GLN A 39 -4.11 5.39 -4.47
CA GLN A 39 -2.93 5.90 -5.16
C GLN A 39 -1.95 6.52 -4.18
N CYS A 40 -0.69 6.11 -4.25
CA CYS A 40 0.36 6.69 -3.42
C CYS A 40 0.58 8.17 -3.78
N PRO A 41 0.48 9.12 -2.83
CA PRO A 41 0.66 10.55 -3.10
C PRO A 41 2.11 10.93 -3.39
N SER A 42 3.07 10.09 -3.00
CA SER A 42 4.50 10.36 -3.19
C SER A 42 5.00 9.91 -4.56
N CYS A 43 4.68 8.69 -4.99
CA CYS A 43 5.16 8.14 -6.27
C CYS A 43 4.11 8.15 -7.40
N GLY A 44 2.84 8.37 -7.08
CA GLY A 44 1.74 8.36 -8.05
C GLY A 44 1.31 6.98 -8.53
N ASN A 45 1.87 5.89 -7.98
CA ASN A 45 1.50 4.54 -8.36
C ASN A 45 0.16 4.13 -7.71
N TYR A 46 -0.70 3.46 -8.47
CA TYR A 46 -1.94 2.89 -7.93
C TYR A 46 -1.63 1.64 -7.10
N ILE A 47 -2.33 1.49 -5.97
CA ILE A 47 -2.23 0.34 -5.08
C ILE A 47 -3.51 -0.46 -5.24
N SER A 48 -3.42 -1.70 -5.74
CA SER A 48 -4.57 -2.61 -5.71
C SER A 48 -4.65 -3.33 -4.36
N ALA A 49 -5.84 -3.80 -3.98
CA ALA A 49 -6.00 -4.67 -2.81
C ALA A 49 -5.16 -5.97 -2.92
N GLU A 50 -4.82 -6.39 -4.15
CA GLU A 50 -3.90 -7.50 -4.44
C GLU A 50 -2.42 -7.12 -4.21
N ASP A 51 -2.08 -5.83 -4.25
CA ASP A 51 -0.75 -5.28 -3.97
C ASP A 51 -0.55 -4.95 -2.48
N LEU A 52 -1.61 -5.05 -1.66
CA LEU A 52 -1.49 -5.01 -0.20
C LEU A 52 -0.52 -6.12 0.21
N PRO A 53 0.40 -5.86 1.15
CA PRO A 53 1.51 -6.75 1.46
C PRO A 53 1.03 -8.03 2.17
N THR A 54 0.43 -8.97 1.44
CA THR A 54 0.23 -10.34 1.92
C THR A 54 1.53 -11.12 1.92
N THR A 55 2.59 -10.63 1.27
CA THR A 55 3.93 -11.21 1.36
C THR A 55 4.92 -10.28 0.68
N SER A 56 5.81 -9.66 1.45
CA SER A 56 7.03 -9.06 0.93
C SER A 56 7.71 -10.11 0.05
N GLN A 57 7.69 -9.92 -1.26
CA GLN A 57 8.25 -10.89 -2.20
C GLN A 57 9.66 -11.25 -1.74
N PRO A 58 9.93 -12.51 -1.35
CA PRO A 58 11.19 -12.85 -0.71
C PRO A 58 12.31 -12.60 -1.72
N THR A 59 13.13 -11.60 -1.44
CA THR A 59 14.27 -11.20 -2.28
C THR A 59 15.23 -12.38 -2.58
N TRP A 60 15.20 -13.41 -1.73
CA TRP A 60 15.89 -14.68 -1.95
C TRP A 60 15.43 -15.43 -3.22
N VAL A 61 14.17 -15.31 -3.63
CA VAL A 61 13.67 -15.92 -4.88
C VAL A 61 14.32 -15.27 -6.09
N ILE A 62 14.48 -13.93 -6.08
CA ILE A 62 15.18 -13.21 -7.14
C ILE A 62 16.65 -13.62 -7.17
N LEU A 63 17.31 -13.72 -6.01
CA LEU A 63 18.70 -14.16 -5.93
C LEU A 63 18.91 -15.59 -6.44
N THR A 64 18.05 -16.53 -6.03
CA THR A 64 18.14 -17.93 -6.47
C THR A 64 17.87 -18.09 -7.96
N ALA A 65 16.87 -17.38 -8.50
CA ALA A 65 16.61 -17.36 -9.95
C ALA A 65 17.83 -16.85 -10.73
N MET A 66 18.48 -15.78 -10.26
CA MET A 66 19.66 -15.19 -10.89
C MET A 66 20.86 -16.15 -10.87
N VAL A 67 21.10 -16.82 -9.73
CA VAL A 67 22.17 -17.84 -9.60
C VAL A 67 21.91 -19.03 -10.53
N CYS A 68 20.70 -19.59 -10.54
CA CYS A 68 20.34 -20.70 -11.42
C CYS A 68 20.51 -20.33 -12.90
N LEU A 69 20.12 -19.11 -13.29
CA LEU A 69 20.28 -18.62 -14.65
C LEU A 69 21.76 -18.50 -15.04
N LEU A 70 22.62 -17.97 -14.18
CA LEU A 70 24.05 -17.86 -14.43
C LEU A 70 24.73 -19.23 -14.54
N LEU A 71 24.34 -20.21 -13.72
CA LEU A 71 24.85 -21.58 -13.80
C LEU A 71 24.45 -22.24 -15.12
N ALA A 72 23.19 -22.10 -15.53
CA ALA A 72 22.70 -22.63 -16.80
C ALA A 72 23.44 -22.02 -17.99
N LEU A 73 23.63 -20.69 -18.00
CA LEU A 73 24.41 -20.01 -19.03
C LEU A 73 25.87 -20.48 -19.02
N GLY A 74 26.51 -20.52 -17.85
CA GLY A 74 27.90 -20.97 -17.71
C GLY A 74 28.11 -22.41 -18.19
N TRP A 75 27.15 -23.30 -17.95
CA TRP A 75 27.14 -24.67 -18.48
C TRP A 75 27.02 -24.71 -20.00
N VAL A 76 26.11 -23.92 -20.58
CA VAL A 76 25.95 -23.84 -22.04
C VAL A 76 27.20 -23.27 -22.70
N PHE A 77 27.85 -22.27 -22.10
CA PHE A 77 29.08 -21.67 -22.63
C PHE A 77 30.34 -22.52 -22.40
N SER A 78 30.38 -23.36 -21.36
CA SER A 78 31.53 -24.27 -21.11
C SER A 78 31.39 -25.63 -21.80
N GLY A 79 30.16 -26.01 -22.17
CA GLY A 79 29.84 -27.26 -22.85
C GLY A 79 29.88 -27.20 -24.38
N TRP A 80 30.12 -26.02 -24.97
CA TRP A 80 30.36 -25.83 -26.40
C TRP A 80 31.86 -25.76 -26.67
#